data_AF-A0A840GUN0-F1
#
_entry.id   AF-A0A840GUN0-F1
#
_cell.length_a   1.000
_cell.length_b   1.000
_cell.length_c   1.000
_cell.angle_alpha   90.00
_cell.angle_beta   90.00
_cell.angle_gamma   90.00
#
_symmetry.space_group_name_H-M   'P 1'
#
loop_
_entity.id
_entity.type
_entity.pdbx_description
1 polymer ?
#
loop_
_entity_poly.entity_id
_entity_poly.type
_entity_poly.pdbx_seq_one_letter_code
_entity_poly.pdbx_strand_id
1 'polypeptide(L)'
;MTPVAMLALDEFVLWVNAEKPYTSVKDYVDAAKKAPSGSFKMGGTGSKQEDQIITVGIEKAIDAKFTYIPYKGGGEVAVQLVGNHVDSTVNNPIEAVAQWRGGKLRPLCVFDAQPMAYDEPIAEGKAWKDIPTCKSQGLAMEYLMLRGIFMSPKATKDQVEYYVELFKKVRAMPEWQDFMKSGAFNTTFLTGADYAKWIEAEEKRHEGLMKEAGFLASN
;
A
#
# COMPACT_ATOMS: atom_id res chain seq x y z
N MET A 1 7.64 -21.56 -9.12
CA MET A 1 8.66 -20.49 -9.14
C MET A 1 9.63 -20.71 -7.99
N THR A 2 10.84 -20.16 -8.03
CA THR A 2 11.83 -20.28 -6.94
C THR A 2 12.04 -18.90 -6.29
N PRO A 3 11.67 -18.70 -5.01
CA PRO A 3 11.91 -17.43 -4.32
C PRO A 3 13.41 -17.16 -4.13
N VAL A 4 13.86 -15.95 -4.42
CA VAL A 4 15.25 -15.52 -4.23
C VAL A 4 15.37 -14.62 -3.02
N ALA A 5 14.75 -13.44 -3.09
CA ALA A 5 14.80 -12.45 -2.03
C ALA A 5 13.58 -11.53 -2.08
N MET A 6 13.00 -11.23 -0.92
CA MET A 6 12.20 -10.04 -0.71
C MET A 6 13.15 -8.86 -0.54
N LEU A 7 13.01 -7.82 -1.36
CA LEU A 7 13.86 -6.63 -1.30
C LEU A 7 13.26 -5.52 -0.46
N ALA A 8 11.94 -5.41 -0.50
CA ALA A 8 11.15 -4.43 0.23
C ALA A 8 9.68 -4.86 0.27
N LEU A 9 8.90 -4.15 1.07
CA LEU A 9 7.45 -4.18 1.08
C LEU A 9 6.93 -2.77 0.82
N ASP A 10 5.89 -2.70 -0.01
CA ASP A 10 5.22 -1.46 -0.38
C ASP A 10 4.15 -1.13 0.63
N GLU A 11 4.26 0.09 1.15
CA GLU A 11 3.27 0.71 2.00
C GLU A 11 2.09 1.23 1.18
N PHE A 12 0.90 1.16 1.76
CA PHE A 12 -0.29 1.82 1.24
C PHE A 12 -0.77 2.84 2.28
N VAL A 13 -1.22 4.00 1.82
CA VAL A 13 -1.67 5.07 2.70
C VAL A 13 -3.06 5.51 2.27
N LEU A 14 -3.97 5.70 3.24
CA LEU A 14 -5.26 6.29 2.98
C LEU A 14 -5.08 7.80 2.74
N TRP A 15 -5.21 8.22 1.48
CA TRP A 15 -5.08 9.59 1.03
C TRP A 15 -6.43 10.26 0.84
N VAL A 16 -6.47 11.53 1.20
CA VAL A 16 -7.62 12.41 0.96
C VAL A 16 -7.16 13.74 0.40
N ASN A 17 -8.05 14.45 -0.30
CA ASN A 17 -7.79 15.83 -0.66
C ASN A 17 -7.74 16.69 0.62
N ALA A 18 -6.74 17.55 0.75
CA ALA A 18 -6.51 18.35 1.95
C ALA A 18 -7.61 19.38 2.22
N GLU A 19 -8.37 19.79 1.20
CA GLU A 19 -9.50 20.72 1.30
C GLU A 19 -10.77 20.06 1.87
N LYS A 20 -10.80 18.72 1.93
CA LYS A 20 -11.93 17.98 2.49
C LYS A 20 -11.97 18.11 4.02
N PRO A 21 -13.17 18.10 4.62
CA PRO A 21 -13.34 18.33 6.06
C PRO A 21 -12.88 17.15 6.92
N TYR A 22 -12.63 15.98 6.34
CA TYR A 22 -12.15 14.81 7.09
C TYR A 22 -10.63 14.87 7.27
N THR A 23 -10.21 15.15 8.51
CA THR A 23 -8.80 15.34 8.90
C THR A 23 -8.20 14.16 9.65
N SER A 24 -9.05 13.19 10.00
CA SER A 24 -8.70 11.96 10.70
C SER A 24 -9.39 10.76 10.06
N VAL A 25 -8.91 9.55 10.37
CA VAL A 25 -9.58 8.29 9.97
C VAL A 25 -11.03 8.27 10.47
N LYS A 26 -11.27 8.74 11.70
CA LYS A 26 -12.62 8.80 12.26
C LYS A 26 -13.54 9.69 11.42
N ASP A 27 -13.10 10.91 11.09
CA ASP A 27 -13.90 11.83 10.28
C ASP A 27 -14.18 11.25 8.89
N TYR A 28 -13.18 10.61 8.30
CA TYR A 28 -13.30 9.94 7.01
C TYR A 28 -14.33 8.83 7.05
N VAL A 29 -14.25 7.93 8.05
CA VAL A 29 -15.21 6.83 8.22
C VAL A 29 -16.62 7.38 8.46
N ASP A 30 -16.77 8.39 9.30
CA ASP A 30 -18.06 9.03 9.56
C ASP A 30 -18.65 9.65 8.27
N ALA A 31 -17.83 10.31 7.44
CA ALA A 31 -18.25 10.86 6.16
C ALA A 31 -18.66 9.77 5.18
N ALA A 32 -17.85 8.71 5.07
CA ALA A 32 -18.08 7.58 4.18
C ALA A 32 -19.37 6.81 4.53
N LYS A 33 -19.66 6.61 5.82
CA LYS A 33 -20.89 5.94 6.29
C LYS A 33 -22.16 6.79 6.14
N LYS A 34 -22.03 8.12 6.18
CA LYS A 34 -23.16 9.06 5.98
C LYS A 34 -23.49 9.28 4.50
N ALA A 35 -22.53 9.07 3.62
CA ALA A 35 -22.74 9.20 2.18
C ALA A 35 -23.76 8.15 1.70
N PRO A 36 -24.62 8.48 0.72
CA PRO A 36 -25.44 7.48 0.05
C PRO A 36 -24.59 6.30 -0.43
N SER A 37 -25.08 5.08 -0.27
CA SER A 37 -24.37 3.86 -0.65
C SER A 37 -23.84 3.93 -2.08
N GLY A 38 -22.54 3.70 -2.26
CA GLY A 38 -21.85 3.76 -3.56
C GLY A 38 -21.53 5.18 -4.05
N SER A 39 -21.96 6.24 -3.39
CA SER A 39 -21.66 7.61 -3.86
C SER A 39 -20.25 8.09 -3.51
N PHE A 40 -19.64 7.51 -2.46
CA PHE A 40 -18.27 7.81 -2.07
C PHE A 40 -17.28 7.11 -3.03
N LYS A 41 -16.41 7.88 -3.68
CA LYS A 41 -15.55 7.37 -4.75
C LYS A 41 -14.14 7.08 -4.26
N MET A 42 -13.68 5.85 -4.49
CA MET A 42 -12.30 5.44 -4.23
C MET A 42 -11.55 5.31 -5.55
N GLY A 43 -10.48 6.09 -5.73
CA GLY A 43 -9.58 5.93 -6.86
C GLY A 43 -8.48 4.92 -6.55
N GLY A 44 -8.08 4.14 -7.56
CA GLY A 44 -6.97 3.21 -7.45
C GLY A 44 -6.41 2.79 -8.80
N THR A 45 -5.25 2.15 -8.77
CA THR A 45 -4.57 1.62 -9.96
C THR A 45 -5.15 0.28 -10.36
N GLY A 46 -5.53 0.15 -11.63
CA GLY A 46 -5.99 -1.11 -12.20
C GLY A 46 -7.30 -1.64 -11.59
N SER A 47 -7.82 -2.72 -12.18
CA SER A 47 -8.99 -3.44 -11.66
C SER A 47 -8.56 -4.78 -11.07
N LYS A 48 -9.20 -5.17 -9.97
CA LYS A 48 -8.95 -6.41 -9.22
C LYS A 48 -7.50 -6.54 -8.75
N GLN A 49 -6.89 -5.39 -8.46
CA GLN A 49 -5.53 -5.24 -7.96
C GLN A 49 -5.56 -4.78 -6.50
N GLU A 50 -4.37 -4.59 -5.92
CA GLU A 50 -4.10 -4.27 -4.52
C GLU A 50 -4.99 -3.13 -4.01
N ASP A 51 -5.07 -2.00 -4.73
CA ASP A 51 -5.88 -0.84 -4.35
C ASP A 51 -7.36 -1.18 -4.20
N GLN A 52 -7.90 -2.01 -5.09
CA GLN A 52 -9.29 -2.44 -5.02
C GLN A 52 -9.52 -3.46 -3.91
N ILE A 53 -8.55 -4.33 -3.63
CA ILE A 53 -8.59 -5.27 -2.50
C ILE A 53 -8.65 -4.49 -1.18
N ILE A 54 -7.78 -3.49 -1.02
CA ILE A 54 -7.78 -2.61 0.17
C ILE A 54 -9.11 -1.87 0.29
N THR A 55 -9.64 -1.36 -0.83
CA THR A 55 -10.95 -0.69 -0.87
C THR A 55 -12.06 -1.59 -0.32
N VAL A 56 -12.14 -2.84 -0.77
CA VAL A 56 -13.12 -3.81 -0.27
C VAL A 56 -12.88 -4.12 1.22
N GLY A 57 -11.61 -4.21 1.65
CA GLY A 57 -11.27 -4.37 3.06
C GLY A 57 -11.80 -3.22 3.92
N ILE A 58 -11.66 -1.97 3.46
CA ILE A 58 -12.22 -0.78 4.12
C ILE A 58 -13.74 -0.85 4.17
N GLU A 59 -14.41 -1.14 3.04
CA GLU A 59 -15.87 -1.28 2.97
C GLU A 59 -16.40 -2.25 4.02
N LYS A 60 -15.75 -3.41 4.17
CA LYS A 60 -16.11 -4.42 5.17
C LYS A 60 -15.85 -3.93 6.59
N ALA A 61 -14.70 -3.32 6.84
CA ALA A 61 -14.32 -2.83 8.16
C ALA A 61 -15.29 -1.77 8.69
N ILE A 62 -15.87 -0.96 7.81
CA ILE A 62 -16.73 0.16 8.21
C ILE A 62 -18.22 -0.06 7.91
N ASP A 63 -18.58 -1.17 7.25
CA ASP A 63 -19.92 -1.45 6.75
C ASP A 63 -20.46 -0.32 5.87
N ALA A 64 -19.75 -0.04 4.78
CA ALA A 64 -20.13 0.94 3.75
C ALA A 64 -19.83 0.41 2.34
N LYS A 65 -20.31 1.13 1.32
CA LYS A 65 -20.09 0.80 -0.08
C LYS A 65 -19.55 1.99 -0.84
N PHE A 66 -18.46 1.79 -1.55
CA PHE A 66 -17.76 2.78 -2.36
C PHE A 66 -17.96 2.47 -3.83
N THR A 67 -17.89 3.49 -4.68
CA THR A 67 -17.61 3.27 -6.11
C THR A 67 -16.11 3.27 -6.32
N TYR A 68 -15.56 2.14 -6.73
CA TYR A 68 -14.15 2.06 -7.11
C TYR A 68 -13.94 2.52 -8.56
N ILE A 69 -12.98 3.41 -8.78
CA ILE A 69 -12.64 3.97 -10.10
C ILE A 69 -11.20 3.60 -10.44
N PRO A 70 -10.98 2.68 -11.39
CA PRO A 70 -9.65 2.25 -11.80
C PRO A 70 -8.99 3.26 -12.75
N TYR A 71 -7.71 3.53 -12.54
CA TYR A 71 -6.86 4.36 -13.39
C TYR A 71 -5.60 3.59 -13.84
N LYS A 72 -4.80 4.19 -14.74
CA LYS A 72 -3.67 3.49 -15.38
C LYS A 72 -2.41 3.40 -14.51
N GLY A 73 -2.32 4.20 -13.46
CA GLY A 73 -1.19 4.20 -12.51
C GLY A 73 -1.37 5.26 -11.43
N GLY A 74 -0.65 5.15 -10.31
CA GLY A 74 -0.93 5.96 -9.13
C GLY A 74 -0.64 7.45 -9.29
N GLY A 75 0.23 7.84 -10.23
CA GLY A 75 0.38 9.25 -10.61
C GLY A 75 -0.92 9.87 -11.17
N GLU A 76 -1.66 9.12 -11.99
CA GLU A 76 -2.99 9.53 -12.48
C GLU A 76 -3.99 9.56 -11.32
N VAL A 77 -3.96 8.55 -10.44
CA VAL A 77 -4.84 8.49 -9.27
C VAL A 77 -4.65 9.70 -8.35
N ALA A 78 -3.40 10.09 -8.07
CA ALA A 78 -3.08 11.26 -7.26
C ALA A 78 -3.64 12.55 -7.88
N VAL A 79 -3.53 12.73 -9.20
CA VAL A 79 -4.12 13.88 -9.92
C VAL A 79 -5.65 13.90 -9.77
N GLN A 80 -6.30 12.75 -9.85
CA GLN A 80 -7.76 12.65 -9.74
C GLN A 80 -8.25 12.99 -8.33
N LEU A 81 -7.48 12.62 -7.30
CA LEU A 81 -7.76 13.03 -5.93
C LEU A 81 -7.52 14.53 -5.71
N VAL A 82 -6.42 15.08 -6.24
CA VAL A 82 -6.16 16.54 -6.20
C VAL A 82 -7.29 17.32 -6.88
N GLY A 83 -7.82 16.82 -8.00
CA GLY A 83 -8.94 17.42 -8.72
C GLY A 83 -10.32 17.20 -8.09
N ASN A 84 -10.42 16.53 -6.94
CA ASN A 84 -11.69 16.13 -6.30
C ASN A 84 -12.61 15.28 -7.20
N HIS A 85 -12.05 14.53 -8.15
CA HIS A 85 -12.83 13.59 -8.99
C HIS A 85 -13.12 12.27 -8.27
N VAL A 86 -12.29 11.94 -7.28
CA VAL A 86 -12.49 10.87 -6.28
C VAL A 86 -12.39 11.45 -4.88
N ASP A 87 -12.96 10.77 -3.89
CA ASP A 87 -13.01 11.26 -2.49
C ASP A 87 -11.80 10.79 -1.67
N SER A 88 -11.21 9.66 -2.03
CA SER A 88 -10.01 9.11 -1.42
C SER A 88 -9.29 8.13 -2.35
N THR A 89 -8.05 7.78 -1.99
CA THR A 89 -7.25 6.73 -2.64
C THR A 89 -6.43 6.01 -1.59
N VAL A 90 -5.85 4.86 -1.94
CA VAL A 90 -4.99 4.06 -1.05
C VAL A 90 -3.52 3.97 -1.53
N ASN A 91 -3.13 4.80 -2.50
CA ASN A 91 -1.85 4.68 -3.21
C ASN A 91 -0.60 4.62 -2.34
N ASN A 92 0.46 4.09 -2.95
CA ASN A 92 1.77 4.04 -2.34
C ASN A 92 2.32 5.45 -2.09
N PRO A 93 3.07 5.66 -0.99
CA PRO A 93 3.69 6.94 -0.65
C PRO A 93 4.39 7.66 -1.81
N ILE A 94 5.18 6.92 -2.61
CA ILE A 94 5.98 7.49 -3.70
C ILE A 94 5.13 8.20 -4.77
N GLU A 95 3.88 7.80 -4.94
CA GLU A 95 2.98 8.30 -5.98
C GLU A 95 2.28 9.60 -5.55
N ALA A 96 2.11 9.81 -4.23
CA ALA A 96 1.32 10.90 -3.67
C ALA A 96 2.14 11.94 -2.88
N VAL A 97 3.38 11.62 -2.47
CA VAL A 97 4.19 12.45 -1.57
C VAL A 97 4.42 13.88 -2.07
N ALA A 98 4.55 14.07 -3.38
CA ALA A 98 4.71 15.40 -3.96
C ALA A 98 3.48 16.29 -3.72
N GLN A 99 2.28 15.69 -3.77
CA GLN A 99 1.03 16.40 -3.54
C GLN A 99 0.78 16.66 -2.05
N TRP A 100 1.25 15.78 -1.17
CA TRP A 100 1.26 16.05 0.27
C TRP A 100 2.19 17.20 0.62
N ARG A 101 3.43 17.19 0.09
CA ARG A 101 4.39 18.30 0.24
C ARG A 101 3.83 19.62 -0.28
N GLY A 102 3.05 19.58 -1.35
CA GLY A 102 2.34 20.74 -1.91
C GLY A 102 1.06 21.15 -1.17
N GLY A 103 0.70 20.47 -0.07
CA GLY A 103 -0.50 20.75 0.73
C GLY A 103 -1.81 20.42 0.02
N LYS A 104 -1.78 19.62 -1.05
CA LYS A 104 -2.97 19.24 -1.83
C LYS A 104 -3.60 17.95 -1.34
N LEU A 105 -2.80 17.01 -0.86
CA LEU A 105 -3.26 15.77 -0.28
C LEU A 105 -2.89 15.69 1.21
N ARG A 106 -3.66 14.91 1.96
CA ARG A 106 -3.42 14.59 3.37
C ARG A 106 -3.40 13.07 3.55
N PRO A 107 -2.34 12.49 4.14
CA PRO A 107 -2.34 11.11 4.58
C PRO A 107 -3.12 10.99 5.90
N LEU A 108 -4.01 9.99 6.01
CA LEU A 108 -4.78 9.74 7.22
C LEU A 108 -4.20 8.59 8.06
N CYS A 109 -3.81 7.50 7.40
CA CYS A 109 -3.18 6.36 8.04
C CYS A 109 -2.46 5.47 7.03
N VAL A 110 -1.54 4.63 7.52
CA VAL A 110 -0.84 3.60 6.74
C VAL A 110 -1.41 2.21 7.03
N PHE A 111 -1.48 1.35 6.01
CA PHE A 111 -2.03 -0.01 6.11
C PHE A 111 -1.01 -1.06 6.58
N ASP A 112 0.10 -0.68 7.21
CA ASP A 112 1.00 -1.62 7.91
C ASP A 112 0.56 -1.82 9.37
N ALA A 113 0.91 -2.97 9.94
CA ALA A 113 0.83 -3.26 11.36
C ALA A 113 1.73 -2.34 12.20
N GLN A 114 2.80 -1.78 11.62
CA GLN A 114 3.73 -0.85 12.27
C GLN A 114 3.76 0.53 11.58
N PRO A 115 4.08 1.62 12.31
CA PRO A 115 4.32 2.91 11.68
C PRO A 115 5.53 2.87 10.74
N MET A 116 5.50 3.70 9.70
CA MET A 116 6.65 3.89 8.81
C MET A 116 7.86 4.45 9.59
N ALA A 117 9.08 4.09 9.20
CA ALA A 117 10.29 4.40 9.96
C ALA A 117 10.96 5.75 9.60
N TYR A 118 10.41 6.49 8.63
CA TYR A 118 11.08 7.67 8.05
C TYR A 118 10.70 8.96 8.77
N ASP A 119 11.72 9.73 9.18
CA ASP A 119 11.58 10.91 10.04
C ASP A 119 11.85 12.24 9.32
N GLU A 120 12.24 12.20 8.05
CA GLU A 120 12.47 13.41 7.26
C GLU A 120 11.16 14.22 7.10
N PRO A 121 11.14 15.52 7.47
CA PRO A 121 9.94 16.33 7.35
C PRO A 121 9.45 16.46 5.90
N ILE A 122 8.13 16.34 5.70
CA ILE A 122 7.49 16.38 4.38
C ILE A 122 6.58 17.60 4.25
N ALA A 123 5.59 17.72 5.12
CA ALA A 123 4.64 18.84 5.10
C ALA A 123 4.17 19.15 6.52
N GLU A 124 3.98 20.45 6.83
CA GLU A 124 3.47 20.91 8.12
C GLU A 124 4.28 20.37 9.34
N GLY A 125 5.59 20.14 9.15
CA GLY A 125 6.46 19.57 10.18
C GLY A 125 6.26 18.07 10.44
N LYS A 126 5.41 17.39 9.66
CA LYS A 126 5.15 15.95 9.75
C LYS A 126 6.01 15.15 8.77
N ALA A 127 6.42 13.98 9.21
CA ALA A 127 7.11 12.94 8.44
C ALA A 127 6.25 11.68 8.33
N TRP A 128 6.72 10.66 7.61
CA TRP A 128 5.99 9.39 7.48
C TRP A 128 5.78 8.69 8.82
N LYS A 129 6.76 8.75 9.73
CA LYS A 129 6.63 8.17 11.08
C LYS A 129 5.50 8.75 11.92
N ASP A 130 5.04 9.97 11.59
CA ASP A 130 3.97 10.64 12.31
C ASP A 130 2.58 10.23 11.80
N ILE A 131 2.53 9.47 10.70
CA ILE A 131 1.29 8.93 10.15
C ILE A 131 0.92 7.65 10.91
N PRO A 132 -0.24 7.61 11.60
CA PRO A 132 -0.61 6.46 12.40
C PRO A 132 -0.95 5.26 11.52
N THR A 133 -0.87 4.05 12.09
CA THR A 133 -1.40 2.86 11.41
C THR A 133 -2.93 2.90 11.38
N CYS A 134 -3.54 2.41 10.31
CA CYS A 134 -5.01 2.41 10.17
C CYS A 134 -5.68 1.62 11.31
N LYS A 135 -5.07 0.51 11.72
CA LYS A 135 -5.52 -0.30 12.86
C LYS A 135 -5.52 0.47 14.17
N SER A 136 -4.49 1.28 14.45
CA SER A 136 -4.46 2.11 15.67
C SER A 136 -5.59 3.14 15.71
N GLN A 137 -6.15 3.49 14.53
CA GLN A 137 -7.23 4.44 14.36
C GLN A 137 -8.61 3.77 14.25
N GLY A 138 -8.71 2.45 14.49
CA GLY A 138 -9.97 1.70 14.45
C GLY A 138 -10.39 1.23 13.05
N LEU A 139 -9.58 1.46 12.02
CA LEU A 139 -9.79 0.90 10.69
C LEU A 139 -8.98 -0.40 10.58
N ALA A 140 -9.64 -1.53 10.89
CA ALA A 140 -9.01 -2.86 10.98
C ALA A 140 -8.74 -3.48 9.60
N MET A 141 -7.82 -2.86 8.85
CA MET A 141 -7.32 -3.37 7.58
C MET A 141 -5.81 -3.19 7.53
N GLU A 142 -5.10 -4.23 7.10
CA GLU A 142 -3.65 -4.25 6.91
C GLU A 142 -3.32 -4.83 5.53
N TYR A 143 -2.37 -4.22 4.82
CA TYR A 143 -1.94 -4.64 3.50
C TYR A 143 -0.55 -4.10 3.17
N LEU A 144 0.35 -5.00 2.81
CA LEU A 144 1.66 -4.69 2.24
C LEU A 144 1.80 -5.43 0.91
N MET A 145 2.42 -4.79 -0.08
CA MET A 145 2.69 -5.41 -1.39
C MET A 145 4.15 -5.84 -1.49
N LEU A 146 4.36 -7.05 -1.99
CA LEU A 146 5.70 -7.65 -2.11
C LEU A 146 6.52 -7.00 -3.23
N ARG A 147 7.73 -6.51 -2.92
CA ARG A 147 8.82 -6.36 -3.91
C ARG A 147 9.80 -7.52 -3.81
N GLY A 148 9.55 -8.56 -4.59
CA GLY A 148 10.28 -9.82 -4.53
C GLY A 148 10.95 -10.19 -5.85
N ILE A 149 12.07 -10.91 -5.75
CA ILE A 149 12.75 -11.51 -6.90
C ILE A 149 12.52 -13.02 -6.87
N PHE A 150 12.12 -13.54 -8.03
CA PHE A 150 11.87 -14.95 -8.27
C PHE A 150 12.66 -15.44 -9.47
N MET A 151 13.02 -16.71 -9.45
CA MET A 151 13.66 -17.41 -10.55
C MET A 151 12.80 -18.56 -11.07
N SER A 152 13.23 -19.12 -12.20
CA SER A 152 12.67 -20.34 -12.75
C SER A 152 12.65 -21.47 -11.71
N PRO A 153 11.62 -22.35 -11.70
CA PRO A 153 11.58 -23.52 -10.83
C PRO A 153 12.81 -24.44 -10.93
N LYS A 154 13.59 -24.34 -12.01
CA LYS A 154 14.80 -25.15 -12.25
C LYS A 154 16.10 -24.48 -11.79
N ALA A 155 16.04 -23.31 -11.16
CA ALA A 155 17.23 -22.60 -10.67
C ALA A 155 17.98 -23.46 -9.64
N THR A 156 19.31 -23.53 -9.77
CA THR A 156 20.15 -24.25 -8.81
C THR A 156 20.33 -23.44 -7.53
N LYS A 157 20.73 -24.12 -6.45
CA LYS A 157 21.04 -23.45 -5.18
C LYS A 157 22.11 -22.37 -5.35
N ASP A 158 23.20 -22.67 -6.04
CA ASP A 158 24.31 -21.74 -6.28
C ASP A 158 23.87 -20.50 -7.07
N GLN A 159 22.94 -20.66 -8.02
CA GLN A 159 22.36 -19.53 -8.76
C GLN A 159 21.53 -18.62 -7.85
N VAL A 160 20.70 -19.20 -6.99
CA VAL A 160 19.90 -18.45 -6.02
C VAL A 160 20.81 -17.71 -5.04
N GLU A 161 21.82 -18.41 -4.50
CA GLU A 161 22.76 -17.86 -3.52
C GLU A 161 23.58 -16.71 -4.11
N TYR A 162 24.03 -16.83 -5.37
CA TYR A 162 24.70 -15.74 -6.07
C TYR A 162 23.84 -14.46 -6.09
N TYR A 163 22.55 -14.57 -6.45
CA TYR A 163 21.67 -13.41 -6.48
C TYR A 163 21.33 -12.88 -5.09
N VAL A 164 21.17 -13.74 -4.09
CA VAL A 164 21.00 -13.31 -2.69
C VAL A 164 22.17 -12.45 -2.25
N GLU A 165 23.41 -12.88 -2.50
CA GLU A 165 24.61 -12.11 -2.14
C GLU A 165 24.73 -10.82 -2.97
N LEU A 166 24.35 -10.85 -4.24
CA LEU A 166 24.27 -9.65 -5.07
C LEU A 166 23.29 -8.63 -4.47
N PHE A 167 22.08 -9.05 -4.10
CA PHE A 167 21.08 -8.14 -3.56
C PHE A 167 21.45 -7.60 -2.18
N LYS A 168 22.17 -8.36 -1.35
CA LYS A 168 22.76 -7.82 -0.11
C LYS A 168 23.71 -6.65 -0.40
N LYS A 169 24.56 -6.78 -1.43
CA LYS A 169 25.46 -5.69 -1.86
C LYS A 169 24.69 -4.49 -2.39
N VAL A 170 23.68 -4.71 -3.23
CA VAL A 170 22.80 -3.64 -3.74
C VAL A 170 22.14 -2.90 -2.59
N ARG A 171 21.59 -3.61 -1.60
CA ARG A 171 20.93 -3.00 -0.44
C ARG A 171 21.87 -2.20 0.46
N ALA A 172 23.17 -2.50 0.43
CA ALA A 172 24.18 -1.72 1.16
C ALA A 172 24.56 -0.41 0.43
N MET A 173 24.15 -0.23 -0.83
CA MET A 173 24.47 0.99 -1.60
C MET A 173 23.64 2.19 -1.09
N PRO A 174 24.25 3.39 -1.00
CA PRO A 174 23.52 4.61 -0.63
C PRO A 174 22.30 4.86 -1.52
N GLU A 175 22.40 4.60 -2.82
CA GLU A 175 21.33 4.79 -3.79
C GLU A 175 20.11 3.90 -3.50
N TRP A 176 20.33 2.70 -2.96
CA TRP A 176 19.24 1.85 -2.50
C TRP A 176 18.56 2.44 -1.27
N GLN A 177 19.34 2.93 -0.30
CA GLN A 177 18.82 3.57 0.90
C GLN A 177 18.01 4.82 0.55
N ASP A 178 18.49 5.64 -0.39
CA ASP A 178 17.78 6.81 -0.90
C ASP A 178 16.47 6.41 -1.60
N PHE A 179 16.49 5.35 -2.41
CA PHE A 179 15.29 4.82 -3.03
C PHE A 179 14.26 4.34 -1.98
N MET A 180 14.70 3.60 -0.96
CA MET A 180 13.84 3.15 0.16
C MET A 180 13.16 4.33 0.87
N LYS A 181 13.93 5.38 1.17
CA LYS A 181 13.41 6.62 1.76
C LYS A 181 12.42 7.34 0.86
N SER A 182 12.75 7.47 -0.42
CA SER A 182 11.93 8.23 -1.38
C SER A 182 10.51 7.67 -1.53
N GLY A 183 10.36 6.35 -1.44
CA GLY A 183 9.06 5.69 -1.49
C GLY A 183 8.50 5.25 -0.15
N ALA A 184 9.16 5.62 0.95
CA ALA A 184 8.79 5.24 2.31
C ALA A 184 8.57 3.72 2.48
N PHE A 185 9.38 2.90 1.82
CA PHE A 185 9.19 1.44 1.79
C PHE A 185 9.48 0.80 3.15
N ASN A 186 8.79 -0.29 3.47
CA ASN A 186 9.22 -1.17 4.54
C ASN A 186 10.43 -1.99 4.06
N THR A 187 11.55 -1.88 4.79
CA THR A 187 12.85 -2.40 4.34
C THR A 187 13.11 -3.86 4.73
N THR A 188 12.07 -4.59 5.14
CA THR A 188 12.17 -6.02 5.46
C THR A 188 12.80 -6.79 4.31
N PHE A 189 13.76 -7.67 4.65
CA PHE A 189 14.50 -8.49 3.70
C PHE A 189 14.52 -9.93 4.16
N LEU A 190 13.85 -10.79 3.39
CA LEU A 190 13.75 -12.21 3.64
C LEU A 190 14.36 -12.98 2.48
N THR A 191 15.00 -14.10 2.78
CA THR A 191 15.54 -15.05 1.81
C THR A 191 15.27 -16.48 2.29
N GLY A 192 15.50 -17.47 1.43
CA GLY A 192 15.45 -18.88 1.83
C GLY A 192 14.11 -19.31 2.44
N ALA A 193 14.18 -20.10 3.51
CA ALA A 193 13.01 -20.71 4.14
C ALA A 193 12.03 -19.69 4.73
N ASP A 194 12.54 -18.60 5.32
CA ASP A 194 11.69 -17.55 5.89
C ASP A 194 10.91 -16.81 4.80
N TYR A 195 11.54 -16.56 3.65
CA TYR A 195 10.86 -15.95 2.52
C TYR A 195 9.80 -16.89 1.92
N ALA A 196 10.13 -18.17 1.76
CA ALA A 196 9.18 -19.16 1.27
C ALA A 196 7.95 -19.25 2.21
N LYS A 197 8.18 -19.30 3.53
CA LYS A 197 7.10 -19.31 4.53
C LYS A 197 6.23 -18.05 4.47
N TRP A 198 6.85 -16.88 4.27
CA TRP A 198 6.11 -15.63 4.10
C TRP A 198 5.23 -15.66 2.86
N ILE A 199 5.75 -16.13 1.72
CA ILE A 199 5.00 -16.26 0.47
C ILE A 199 3.80 -17.20 0.64
N GLU A 200 3.97 -18.36 1.27
CA GLU A 200 2.88 -19.30 1.49
C GLU A 200 1.76 -18.72 2.38
N ALA A 201 2.13 -17.91 3.38
CA ALA A 201 1.16 -17.24 4.24
C ALA A 201 0.40 -16.15 3.46
N GLU A 202 1.12 -15.36 2.66
CA GLU A 202 0.54 -14.28 1.88
C GLU A 202 -0.29 -14.77 0.70
N GLU A 203 0.06 -15.89 0.06
CA GLU A 203 -0.75 -16.52 -0.96
C GLU A 203 -2.13 -16.90 -0.41
N LYS A 204 -2.17 -17.56 0.76
CA LYS A 204 -3.43 -17.90 1.44
C LYS A 204 -4.23 -16.66 1.84
N ARG A 205 -3.55 -15.63 2.36
CA ARG A 205 -4.18 -14.36 2.74
C ARG A 205 -4.82 -13.69 1.52
N HIS A 206 -4.08 -13.60 0.41
CA HIS A 206 -4.56 -12.97 -0.82
C HIS A 206 -5.66 -13.78 -1.49
N GLU A 207 -5.60 -15.11 -1.47
CA GLU A 207 -6.71 -15.94 -1.95
C GLU A 207 -8.00 -15.64 -1.17
N GLY A 208 -7.90 -15.53 0.15
CA GLY A 208 -9.01 -15.10 1.02
C GLY A 208 -9.56 -13.74 0.63
N LEU A 209 -8.69 -12.72 0.56
CA LEU A 209 -9.06 -11.35 0.19
C LEU A 209 -9.71 -11.27 -1.20
N MET A 210 -9.18 -11.99 -2.19
CA MET A 210 -9.71 -12.03 -3.55
C MET A 210 -11.08 -12.71 -3.63
N LYS A 211 -11.30 -13.81 -2.89
CA LYS A 211 -12.62 -14.45 -2.77
C LYS A 211 -13.63 -13.50 -2.13
N GLU A 212 -13.20 -12.89 -1.04
CA GLU A 212 -13.98 -11.95 -0.26
C GLU A 212 -14.39 -10.69 -1.04
N ALA A 213 -13.56 -10.28 -2.00
CA ALA A 213 -13.84 -9.21 -2.94
C ALA A 213 -14.63 -9.66 -4.18
N GLY A 214 -14.88 -10.96 -4.34
CA GLY A 214 -15.55 -11.52 -5.52
C GLY A 214 -14.71 -11.41 -6.80
N PHE A 215 -13.38 -11.37 -6.68
CA PHE A 215 -12.48 -11.22 -7.82
C PHE A 215 -12.08 -12.53 -8.46
N LEU A 216 -12.13 -13.64 -7.70
CA LEU A 216 -11.97 -14.97 -8.24
C LEU A 216 -13.22 -15.41 -9.00
N ALA A 217 -13.02 -16.12 -10.11
CA ALA A 217 -14.12 -16.79 -10.78
C ALA A 217 -14.74 -17.82 -9.83
N SER A 218 -16.06 -17.80 -9.69
CA SER A 218 -16.79 -18.92 -9.10
C SER A 218 -16.64 -20.11 -10.04
N ASN A 219 -15.98 -21.18 -9.57
CA ASN A 219 -16.02 -22.47 -10.25
C ASN A 219 -17.43 -23.06 -10.20
#